data_AF-A0A6B1H7N0-F1
#
_entry.id   AF-A0A6B1H7N0-F1
#
_cell.length_a   1.000
_cell.length_b   1.000
_cell.length_c   1.000
_cell.angle_alpha   90.00
_cell.angle_beta   90.00
_cell.angle_gamma   90.00
#
_symmetry.space_group_name_H-M   'P 1'
#
loop_
_entity.id
_entity.type
_entity.pdbx_description
1 polymer ?
#
loop_
_entity_poly.entity_id
_entity_poly.type
_entity_poly.pdbx_seq_one_letter_code
_entity_poly.pdbx_strand_id
1 'polypeptide(L)'
;MTERRNPPGRPADTPQHIWRQQMDAIRARTVPERLEEWRQLNEAGAIMEEQSVRNRHPEYNDREVFLALVVSRYGEELALEVWPDSVGIEP
;
A
#
# COMPACT_ATOMS: atom_id res chain seq x y z
N MET A 1 2.61 -29.90 -6.81
CA MET A 1 3.51 -28.74 -6.72
C MET A 1 2.76 -27.56 -7.29
N THR A 2 2.33 -26.61 -6.46
CA THR A 2 1.55 -25.44 -6.91
C THR A 2 2.50 -24.48 -7.61
N GLU A 3 2.31 -24.27 -8.90
CA GLU A 3 3.08 -23.32 -9.70
C GLU A 3 2.95 -21.91 -9.11
N ARG A 4 4.07 -21.22 -8.89
CA ARG A 4 4.04 -19.82 -8.43
C ARG A 4 3.48 -18.94 -9.55
N ARG A 5 2.34 -18.30 -9.32
CA ARG A 5 1.71 -17.34 -10.25
C ARG A 5 2.57 -16.13 -10.59
N ASN A 6 3.55 -15.79 -9.75
CA ASN A 6 4.51 -14.71 -10.03
C ASN A 6 5.93 -15.28 -10.18
N PRO A 7 6.58 -15.12 -11.34
CA PRO A 7 8.00 -15.41 -11.46
C PRO A 7 8.76 -14.45 -10.54
N PRO A 8 9.83 -14.90 -9.85
CA PRO A 8 10.67 -14.01 -9.06
C PRO A 8 11.35 -12.99 -10.00
N GLY A 9 10.79 -11.80 -10.08
CA GLY A 9 11.36 -10.70 -10.85
C GLY A 9 12.53 -10.09 -10.09
N ARG A 10 13.75 -10.25 -10.63
CA ARG A 10 14.90 -9.43 -10.24
C ARG A 10 14.76 -8.06 -10.91
N PRO A 11 14.89 -6.93 -10.19
CA PRO A 11 14.98 -5.62 -10.82
C PRO A 11 16.12 -5.57 -11.87
N ALA A 12 15.87 -4.92 -13.01
CA ALA A 12 16.80 -4.93 -14.14
C ALA A 12 18.17 -4.31 -13.79
N ASP A 13 18.16 -3.31 -12.92
CA ASP A 13 19.30 -2.54 -12.43
C ASP A 13 20.07 -3.19 -11.27
N THR A 14 19.57 -4.31 -10.71
CA THR A 14 20.16 -4.94 -9.53
C THR A 14 20.97 -6.17 -9.94
N PRO A 15 22.32 -6.19 -9.85
CA PRO A 15 23.13 -7.36 -10.22
C PRO A 15 22.68 -8.65 -9.52
N GLN A 16 22.79 -9.81 -10.20
CA GLN A 16 22.25 -11.07 -9.68
C GLN A 16 22.78 -11.45 -8.29
N HIS A 17 24.06 -11.20 -8.02
CA HIS A 17 24.66 -11.53 -6.72
C HIS A 17 24.12 -10.62 -5.60
N ILE A 18 23.86 -9.34 -5.88
CA ILE A 18 23.22 -8.41 -4.94
C ILE A 18 21.78 -8.85 -4.65
N TRP A 19 21.03 -9.22 -5.69
CA TRP A 19 19.66 -9.72 -5.51
C TRP A 19 19.62 -10.98 -4.64
N ARG A 20 20.54 -11.93 -4.86
CA ARG A 20 20.65 -13.14 -4.02
C ARG A 20 20.94 -12.77 -2.56
N GLN A 21 21.90 -11.88 -2.33
CA GLN A 21 22.25 -11.42 -0.98
C GLN A 21 21.05 -10.77 -0.27
N GLN A 22 20.28 -9.94 -0.96
CA GLN A 22 19.05 -9.34 -0.41
C GLN A 22 17.99 -10.40 -0.08
N MET A 23 17.75 -11.35 -0.98
CA MET A 23 16.77 -12.41 -0.74
C MET A 23 17.19 -13.34 0.41
N ASP A 24 18.49 -13.62 0.55
CA ASP A 24 19.00 -14.43 1.66
C ASP A 24 18.88 -13.69 3.00
N ALA A 25 19.11 -12.37 3.03
CA ALA A 25 18.84 -11.55 4.21
C ALA A 25 17.35 -11.55 4.61
N ILE A 26 16.43 -11.46 3.64
CA ILE A 26 14.98 -11.55 3.90
C ILE A 26 14.60 -12.95 4.41
N ARG A 27 15.18 -14.01 3.81
CA ARG A 27 14.94 -15.39 4.22
C ARG A 27 15.40 -15.68 5.65
N ALA A 28 16.51 -15.08 6.08
CA ALA A 28 17.05 -15.24 7.41
C ALA A 28 16.17 -14.64 8.53
N ARG A 29 15.25 -13.72 8.18
CA ARG A 29 14.32 -13.13 9.16
C ARG A 29 13.31 -14.14 9.67
N THR A 30 13.08 -14.09 10.97
CA THR A 30 12.04 -14.83 11.69
C THR A 30 10.64 -14.33 11.32
N VAL A 31 9.61 -15.13 11.60
CA VAL A 31 8.21 -14.71 11.37
C VAL A 31 7.84 -13.45 12.16
N PRO A 32 8.18 -13.30 13.46
CA PRO A 32 7.90 -12.06 14.20
C PRO A 32 8.54 -10.82 13.58
N GLU A 33 9.80 -10.89 13.14
CA GLU A 33 10.48 -9.76 12.49
C GLU A 33 9.78 -9.35 11.19
N ARG A 34 9.33 -10.33 10.39
CA ARG A 34 8.59 -10.05 9.16
C ARG A 34 7.23 -9.42 9.43
N LEU A 35 6.54 -9.85 10.49
CA LEU A 35 5.24 -9.26 10.87
C LEU A 35 5.41 -7.82 11.35
N GLU A 36 6.47 -7.54 12.12
CA GLU A 36 6.76 -6.19 12.57
C GLU A 36 7.16 -5.27 11.41
N GLU A 37 8.00 -5.74 10.48
CA GLU A 37 8.30 -4.99 9.26
C GLU A 37 7.05 -4.77 8.40
N TRP A 38 6.19 -5.79 8.26
CA TRP A 38 4.92 -5.64 7.56
C TRP A 38 4.04 -4.57 8.21
N ARG A 39 3.95 -4.55 9.55
CA ARG A 39 3.21 -3.52 10.30
C ARG A 39 3.76 -2.12 9.99
N GLN A 40 5.09 -1.94 10.07
CA GLN A 40 5.75 -0.67 9.77
C GLN A 40 5.52 -0.21 8.33
N LEU A 41 5.57 -1.13 7.36
CA LEU A 41 5.30 -0.81 5.96
C LEU A 41 3.85 -0.39 5.72
N ASN A 42 2.88 -1.01 6.39
CA ASN A 42 1.48 -0.58 6.29
C ASN A 42 1.26 0.80 6.91
N GLU A 43 1.90 1.07 8.05
CA GLU A 43 1.85 2.38 8.70
C GLU A 43 2.44 3.48 7.80
N ALA A 44 3.64 3.24 7.25
CA ALA A 44 4.26 4.17 6.30
C ALA A 44 3.43 4.35 5.02
N GLY A 45 2.83 3.27 4.51
CA GLY A 45 1.92 3.31 3.36
C GLY A 45 0.69 4.15 3.63
N ALA A 46 0.04 3.98 4.78
CA ALA A 46 -1.13 4.76 5.17
C ALA A 46 -0.82 6.26 5.26
N ILE A 47 0.32 6.62 5.86
CA ILE A 47 0.78 8.02 5.94
C ILE A 47 1.01 8.58 4.52
N MET A 48 1.69 7.82 3.67
CA MET A 48 1.98 8.25 2.29
C MET A 48 0.67 8.45 1.48
N GLU A 49 -0.28 7.52 1.58
CA GLU A 49 -1.58 7.61 0.92
C GLU A 49 -2.35 8.86 1.39
N GLU A 50 -2.43 9.09 2.70
CA GLU A 50 -3.09 10.28 3.25
C GLU A 50 -2.45 11.58 2.75
N GLN A 51 -1.12 11.67 2.80
CA GLN A 51 -0.39 12.85 2.33
C GLN A 51 -0.55 13.06 0.82
N SER A 52 -0.65 11.99 0.04
CA SER A 52 -0.93 12.08 -1.40
C SER A 52 -2.26 12.75 -1.67
N VAL A 53 -3.33 12.36 -0.95
CA VAL A 53 -4.65 13.00 -1.06
C VAL A 53 -4.56 14.47 -0.67
N ARG A 54 -3.99 14.79 0.50
CA ARG A 54 -3.88 16.19 0.97
C ARG A 54 -3.09 17.08 0.03
N ASN A 55 -2.06 16.55 -0.63
CA ASN A 55 -1.28 17.31 -1.61
C ASN A 55 -2.07 17.58 -2.89
N ARG A 56 -3.00 16.68 -3.28
CA ARG A 56 -3.85 16.84 -4.47
C ARG A 56 -5.06 17.75 -4.19
N HIS A 57 -5.64 17.63 -2.99
CA HIS A 57 -6.83 18.36 -2.55
C HIS A 57 -6.56 19.08 -1.21
N PRO A 58 -5.79 20.19 -1.22
CA PRO A 58 -5.44 20.92 0.01
C PRO A 58 -6.62 21.49 0.78
N GLU A 59 -7.78 21.62 0.12
CA GLU A 59 -9.04 22.08 0.69
C GLU A 59 -9.78 21.02 1.49
N TYR A 60 -9.43 19.74 1.35
CA TYR A 60 -10.10 18.65 2.06
C TYR A 60 -9.80 18.68 3.56
N ASN A 61 -10.86 18.58 4.35
CA ASN A 61 -10.76 18.31 5.77
C ASN A 61 -10.47 16.81 6.03
N ASP A 62 -10.22 16.44 7.30
CA ASP A 62 -9.84 15.07 7.65
C ASP A 62 -10.90 14.01 7.26
N ARG A 63 -12.19 14.36 7.29
CA ARG A 63 -13.28 13.47 6.87
C ARG A 63 -13.26 13.27 5.36
N GLU A 64 -13.06 14.33 4.59
CA GLU A 64 -12.97 14.26 3.13
C GLU A 64 -11.72 13.48 2.69
N VAL A 65 -10.59 13.67 3.36
CA VAL A 65 -9.39 12.85 3.15
C VAL A 65 -9.65 11.37 3.43
N PHE A 66 -10.32 11.05 4.54
CA PHE A 66 -10.72 9.67 4.82
C PHE A 66 -11.61 9.08 3.72
N LEU A 67 -12.62 9.83 3.25
CA LEU A 67 -13.52 9.36 2.20
C LEU A 67 -12.80 9.17 0.86
N ALA A 68 -11.85 10.03 0.52
CA ALA A 68 -11.00 9.89 -0.65
C ALA A 68 -10.18 8.59 -0.61
N LEU A 69 -9.61 8.25 0.55
CA LEU A 69 -8.92 6.98 0.75
C LEU A 69 -9.86 5.77 0.61
N VAL A 70 -11.09 5.86 1.11
CA VAL A 70 -12.12 4.82 0.95
C VAL A 70 -12.48 4.63 -0.52
N VAL A 71 -12.77 5.71 -1.24
CA VAL A 71 -13.11 5.68 -2.68
C VAL A 71 -11.95 5.09 -3.49
N SER A 72 -10.71 5.48 -3.19
CA SER A 72 -9.50 4.93 -3.83
C SER A 72 -9.38 3.42 -3.63
N ARG A 73 -9.70 2.93 -2.43
CA ARG A 73 -9.51 1.53 -2.04
C ARG A 73 -10.60 0.59 -2.53
N TYR A 74 -11.86 1.03 -2.45
CA TYR A 74 -13.04 0.19 -2.65
C TYR A 74 -13.87 0.57 -3.88
N GLY A 75 -13.60 1.73 -4.48
CA GLY A 75 -14.42 2.30 -5.54
C GLY A 75 -15.61 3.08 -4.98
N GLU A 76 -16.16 3.96 -5.82
CA GLU A 76 -17.23 4.89 -5.44
C GLU A 76 -18.53 4.17 -5.03
N GLU A 77 -18.93 3.11 -5.77
CA GLU A 77 -20.17 2.37 -5.50
C GLU A 77 -20.19 1.80 -4.07
N LEU A 78 -19.15 1.08 -3.67
CA LEU A 78 -19.04 0.51 -2.33
C LEU A 78 -18.85 1.58 -1.25
N ALA A 79 -18.18 2.68 -1.58
CA ALA A 79 -18.04 3.80 -0.66
C ALA A 79 -19.41 4.42 -0.35
N LEU A 80 -20.23 4.67 -1.36
CA LEU A 80 -21.56 5.29 -1.23
C LEU A 80 -22.56 4.42 -0.45
N GLU A 81 -22.47 3.09 -0.54
CA GLU A 81 -23.32 2.18 0.23
C GLU A 81 -23.15 2.36 1.74
N VAL A 82 -21.92 2.63 2.20
CA VAL A 82 -21.57 2.75 3.62
C VAL A 82 -21.49 4.20 4.08
N TRP A 83 -21.01 5.09 3.21
CA TRP A 83 -20.81 6.52 3.45
C TRP A 83 -21.42 7.33 2.31
N PRO A 84 -22.74 7.61 2.34
CA PRO A 84 -23.41 8.39 1.30
C PRO A 84 -22.84 9.82 1.12
N ASP A 85 -22.14 10.34 2.12
CA ASP A 85 -21.41 11.62 2.07
C ASP A 85 -20.12 11.57 1.24
N SER A 86 -19.73 10.40 0.71
CA SER A 86 -18.59 10.26 -0.23
C SER A 86 -18.90 10.73 -1.65
N VAL A 87 -20.13 11.17 -1.93
CA VAL A 87 -20.54 11.59 -3.27
C VAL A 87 -19.65 12.72 -3.79
N GLY A 88 -19.06 12.51 -4.97
CA GLY A 88 -18.17 13.48 -5.61
C GLY A 88 -16.82 13.70 -4.91
N ILE A 89 -16.46 12.87 -3.93
CA ILE A 89 -15.11 12.88 -3.35
C ILE A 89 -14.13 12.23 -4.34
N GLU A 90 -13.09 12.97 -4.71
CA GLU A 90 -12.04 12.50 -5.61
C GLU A 90 -10.80 12.03 -4.83
N PRO A 91 -10.20 10.88 -5.19
CA PRO A 91 -9.01 10.34 -4.51
C PRO A 91 -7.68 11.03 -4.85
#